data_AF-A0A2E4R174-F1
#
_entry.id   AF-A0A2E4R174-F1
#
_cell.length_a   1.000
_cell.length_b   1.000
_cell.length_c   1.000
_cell.angle_alpha   90.00
_cell.angle_beta   90.00
_cell.angle_gamma   90.00
#
_symmetry.space_group_name_H-M   'P 1'
#
loop_
_entity.id
_entity.type
_entity.pdbx_description
1 polymer ?
#
loop_
_entity_poly.entity_id
_entity_poly.type
_entity_poly.pdbx_seq_one_letter_code
_entity_poly.pdbx_strand_id
1 'polypeptide(L)'
;MAEFETMRSTAAGRVGEIDEGLRTHMNKVYGTMSVGMLITALAAWAIAGLATTSDPALAAGQMANGTLLTSFGVAIYTSALRWIVMLAPLGMIFGFGAIMQRASASGAQLFFFLFATLIGVSLSSIFVFYTTFSIVQTFLVTAIAFAGLSLWGYTTKKDISGWGSFLIMGVIGIFVAMIVNMFLGSPAIMFAISVLGVLIFAGLTAYDTQNIKNTYLAHAHHGDQEWLDKSAIHGALNLYLDFLNMFQFLLMFMGSQE
;
A
#
# COMPACT_ATOMS: atom_id res chain seq x y z
N MET A 1 9.23 -32.22 -42.20
CA MET A 1 8.13 -32.30 -41.20
C MET A 1 8.67 -32.36 -39.77
N ALA A 2 9.70 -33.16 -39.48
CA ALA A 2 10.33 -33.21 -38.14
C ALA A 2 10.88 -31.86 -37.62
N GLU A 3 11.48 -31.00 -38.47
CA GLU A 3 11.96 -29.67 -38.05
C GLU A 3 10.83 -28.70 -37.65
N PHE A 4 9.64 -28.83 -38.23
CA PHE A 4 8.50 -27.99 -37.86
C PHE A 4 7.87 -28.43 -36.53
N GLU A 5 7.94 -29.73 -36.22
CA GLU A 5 7.52 -30.29 -34.93
C GLU A 5 8.48 -29.90 -33.80
N THR A 6 9.79 -29.90 -34.04
CA THR A 6 10.79 -29.46 -33.05
C THR A 6 10.75 -27.95 -32.79
N MET A 7 10.48 -27.12 -33.80
CA MET A 7 10.27 -25.68 -33.58
C MET A 7 9.00 -25.39 -32.75
N ARG A 8 7.90 -26.11 -33.01
CA ARG A 8 6.66 -25.98 -32.23
C ARG A 8 6.82 -26.46 -30.79
N SER A 9 7.52 -27.56 -30.55
CA SER A 9 7.78 -28.06 -29.20
C SER A 9 8.67 -27.12 -28.39
N THR A 10 9.69 -26.54 -29.02
CA THR A 10 10.58 -25.55 -28.39
C THR A 10 9.86 -24.25 -28.06
N ALA A 11 8.98 -23.77 -28.95
CA ALA A 11 8.16 -22.59 -28.70
C ALA A 11 7.14 -22.82 -27.58
N ALA A 12 6.48 -23.98 -27.55
CA ALA A 12 5.55 -24.35 -26.47
C ALA A 12 6.25 -24.49 -25.12
N GLY A 13 7.46 -25.06 -25.07
CA GLY A 13 8.28 -25.13 -23.86
C GLY A 13 8.64 -23.75 -23.31
N ARG A 14 9.07 -22.82 -24.18
CA ARG A 14 9.41 -21.45 -23.80
C ARG A 14 8.21 -20.65 -23.27
N VAL A 15 7.02 -20.85 -23.83
CA VAL A 15 5.78 -20.25 -23.32
C VAL A 15 5.46 -20.77 -21.92
N GLY A 16 5.60 -22.08 -21.69
CA GLY A 16 5.39 -22.68 -20.36
C GLY A 16 6.36 -22.17 -19.30
N GLU A 17 7.65 -22.02 -19.63
CA GLU A 17 8.66 -21.46 -18.72
C GLU A 17 8.36 -20.01 -18.33
N ILE A 18 7.93 -19.19 -19.29
CA ILE A 18 7.56 -17.78 -19.05
C ILE A 18 6.33 -17.69 -18.14
N ASP A 19 5.33 -18.55 -18.35
CA ASP A 19 4.11 -18.60 -17.52
C ASP A 19 4.42 -19.03 -16.08
N GLU A 20 5.27 -20.04 -15.89
CA GLU A 20 5.72 -20.48 -14.57
C GLU A 20 6.54 -19.39 -13.85
N GLY A 21 7.45 -18.75 -14.57
CA GLY A 21 8.24 -17.64 -14.05
C GLY A 21 7.36 -16.44 -13.67
N LEU A 22 6.35 -16.10 -14.48
CA LEU A 22 5.38 -15.04 -14.17
C LEU A 22 4.63 -15.36 -12.88
N ARG A 23 4.14 -16.59 -12.72
CA ARG A 23 3.46 -17.00 -11.48
C ARG A 23 4.37 -16.87 -10.28
N THR A 24 5.62 -17.29 -10.41
CA THR A 24 6.63 -17.17 -9.35
C THR A 24 6.90 -15.70 -8.99
N HIS A 25 7.02 -14.84 -9.99
CA HIS A 25 7.19 -13.40 -9.81
C HIS A 25 5.99 -12.77 -9.10
N MET A 26 4.76 -13.04 -9.55
CA MET A 26 3.55 -12.53 -8.92
C MET A 26 3.40 -13.04 -7.48
N ASN A 27 3.71 -14.32 -7.21
CA ASN A 27 3.72 -14.85 -5.85
C ASN A 27 4.72 -14.12 -4.95
N LYS A 28 5.90 -13.77 -5.47
CA LYS A 28 6.90 -12.97 -4.73
C LYS A 28 6.39 -11.56 -4.43
N VAL A 29 5.74 -10.91 -5.41
CA VAL A 29 5.12 -9.59 -5.27
C VAL A 29 4.07 -9.61 -4.14
N TYR A 30 3.07 -10.48 -4.23
CA TYR A 30 2.00 -10.55 -3.22
C TYR A 30 2.49 -11.05 -1.86
N GLY A 31 3.43 -11.99 -1.84
CA GLY A 31 4.05 -12.48 -0.61
C GLY A 31 4.79 -11.36 0.12
N THR A 32 5.60 -10.58 -0.61
CA THR A 32 6.34 -9.45 -0.05
C THR A 32 5.38 -8.36 0.44
N MET A 33 4.39 -7.98 -0.39
CA MET A 33 3.35 -7.02 -0.02
C MET A 33 2.63 -7.45 1.27
N SER A 34 2.21 -8.71 1.36
CA SER A 34 1.47 -9.24 2.51
C SER A 34 2.31 -9.20 3.79
N VAL A 35 3.60 -9.53 3.72
CA VAL A 35 4.52 -9.39 4.85
C VAL A 35 4.64 -7.92 5.27
N GLY A 36 4.76 -7.00 4.30
CA GLY A 36 4.75 -5.56 4.58
C GLY A 36 3.46 -5.12 5.31
N MET A 37 2.30 -5.57 4.85
CA MET A 37 1.01 -5.29 5.49
C MET A 37 0.93 -5.81 6.93
N LEU A 38 1.43 -7.03 7.18
CA LEU A 38 1.49 -7.61 8.53
C LEU A 38 2.42 -6.78 9.44
N ILE A 39 3.59 -6.39 8.94
CA ILE A 39 4.52 -5.52 9.67
C ILE A 39 3.84 -4.19 10.02
N THR A 40 3.16 -3.56 9.06
CA THR A 40 2.41 -2.32 9.29
C THR A 40 1.33 -2.47 10.35
N ALA A 41 0.53 -3.53 10.29
CA ALA A 41 -0.54 -3.78 11.26
C ALA A 41 0.02 -4.02 12.67
N LEU A 42 1.06 -4.85 12.79
CA LEU A 42 1.71 -5.14 14.08
C LEU A 42 2.38 -3.90 14.68
N ALA A 43 3.08 -3.11 13.85
CA ALA A 43 3.67 -1.86 14.30
C ALA A 43 2.61 -0.85 14.75
N ALA A 44 1.52 -0.69 13.99
CA ALA A 44 0.43 0.21 14.37
C ALA A 44 -0.22 -0.20 15.70
N TRP A 45 -0.54 -1.49 15.85
CA TRP A 45 -1.14 -2.04 17.06
C TRP A 45 -0.20 -1.92 18.28
N ALA A 46 1.08 -2.27 18.12
CA ALA A 46 2.05 -2.19 19.21
C ALA A 46 2.29 -0.75 19.68
N ILE A 47 2.44 0.19 18.74
CA ILE A 47 2.62 1.61 19.07
C ILE A 47 1.36 2.19 19.71
N ALA A 48 0.17 1.86 19.21
CA ALA A 48 -1.09 2.30 19.81
C ALA A 48 -1.26 1.77 21.24
N GLY A 49 -0.95 0.48 21.47
CA GLY A 49 -1.01 -0.15 22.80
C GLY A 49 0.01 0.40 23.80
N LEU A 50 1.18 0.86 23.33
CA LEU A 50 2.17 1.54 24.18
C LEU A 50 1.80 3.01 24.45
N ALA A 51 1.14 3.66 23.49
CA ALA A 51 0.82 5.08 23.55
C ALA A 51 -0.47 5.38 24.34
N THR A 52 -1.41 4.44 24.40
CA THR A 52 -2.71 4.62 25.08
C THR A 52 -2.78 3.79 26.36
N THR A 53 -3.61 4.22 27.31
CA THR A 53 -3.86 3.48 28.56
C THR A 53 -5.32 3.62 28.96
N SER A 54 -5.85 2.65 29.71
CA SER A 54 -7.16 2.74 30.36
C SER A 54 -7.07 3.06 31.85
N ASP A 55 -5.86 3.07 32.41
CA ASP A 55 -5.61 3.35 33.83
C ASP A 55 -5.30 4.85 34.03
N PRO A 56 -6.16 5.61 34.75
CA PRO A 56 -5.91 7.01 35.06
C PRO A 56 -4.61 7.26 35.85
N ALA A 57 -4.12 6.28 36.62
CA ALA A 57 -2.89 6.43 37.40
C ALA A 57 -1.63 6.45 36.53
N LEU A 58 -1.68 5.84 35.35
CA LEU A 58 -0.59 5.77 34.38
C LEU A 58 -0.72 6.82 33.27
N ALA A 59 -1.78 7.62 33.30
CA ALA A 59 -2.05 8.64 32.30
C ALA A 59 -1.14 9.87 32.52
N ALA A 60 -0.37 10.21 31.49
CA ALA A 60 0.45 11.42 31.45
C ALA A 60 -0.25 12.57 30.71
N GLY A 61 -1.32 12.28 29.98
CA GLY A 61 -2.13 13.26 29.26
C GLY A 61 -3.43 12.65 28.76
N GLN A 62 -4.31 13.51 28.24
CA GLN A 62 -5.60 13.11 27.68
C GLN A 62 -5.83 13.86 26.38
N MET A 63 -6.34 13.17 25.36
CA MET A 63 -6.74 13.79 24.09
C MET A 63 -8.17 14.33 24.15
N ALA A 64 -8.53 15.18 23.19
CA ALA A 64 -9.84 15.84 23.15
C ALA A 64 -11.02 14.87 23.07
N ASN A 65 -10.82 13.66 22.53
CA ASN A 65 -11.79 12.57 22.47
C ASN A 65 -11.86 11.73 23.77
N GLY A 66 -11.13 12.11 24.81
CA GLY A 66 -11.15 11.43 26.11
C GLY A 66 -10.15 10.28 26.25
N THR A 67 -9.45 9.86 25.18
CA THR A 67 -8.43 8.80 25.25
C THR A 67 -7.26 9.23 26.15
N LEU A 68 -6.93 8.38 27.13
CA LEU A 68 -5.79 8.60 28.02
C LEU A 68 -4.49 8.14 27.35
N LEU A 69 -3.46 8.96 27.47
CA LEU A 69 -2.14 8.74 26.89
C LEU A 69 -1.12 8.41 27.96
N THR A 70 -0.23 7.47 27.67
CA THR A 70 1.00 7.25 28.44
C THR A 70 1.99 8.40 28.18
N SER A 71 3.08 8.47 28.95
CA SER A 71 4.17 9.43 28.68
C SER A 71 4.74 9.29 27.27
N PHE A 72 4.83 8.05 26.78
CA PHE A 72 5.20 7.75 25.40
C PHE A 72 4.15 8.28 24.41
N GLY A 73 2.86 8.05 24.65
CA GLY A 73 1.79 8.56 23.78
C GLY A 73 1.76 10.08 23.67
N VAL A 74 1.96 10.79 24.78
CA VAL A 74 2.12 12.25 24.79
C VAL A 74 3.31 12.65 23.91
N ALA A 75 4.46 11.97 24.06
CA ALA A 75 5.63 12.26 23.24
C ALA A 75 5.37 12.06 21.74
N ILE A 76 4.71 10.97 21.31
CA ILE A 76 4.56 10.72 19.86
C ILE A 76 3.41 11.51 19.21
N TYR A 77 2.31 11.75 19.94
CA TYR A 77 1.10 12.34 19.36
C TYR A 77 0.94 13.84 19.62
N THR A 78 1.57 14.37 20.67
CA THR A 78 1.38 15.79 21.05
C THR A 78 2.65 16.63 20.91
N SER A 79 3.83 16.00 20.99
CA SER A 79 5.10 16.74 20.85
C SER A 79 5.48 16.99 19.39
N ALA A 80 6.57 17.73 19.18
CA ALA A 80 7.17 17.94 17.86
C ALA A 80 7.51 16.63 17.11
N LEU A 81 7.69 15.51 17.83
CA LEU A 81 7.91 14.19 17.23
C LEU A 81 6.75 13.74 16.34
N ARG A 82 5.52 14.21 16.56
CA ARG A 82 4.37 13.89 15.71
C ARG A 82 4.64 14.24 14.24
N TRP A 83 5.28 15.38 13.98
CA TRP A 83 5.59 15.80 12.62
C TRP A 83 6.60 14.89 11.95
N ILE A 84 7.58 14.40 12.71
CA ILE A 84 8.56 13.44 12.20
C ILE A 84 7.86 12.12 11.89
N VAL A 85 7.03 11.61 12.79
CA VAL A 85 6.29 10.35 12.58
C VAL A 85 5.37 10.43 11.35
N MET A 86 4.66 11.55 11.19
CA MET A 86 3.72 11.76 10.09
C MET A 86 4.41 11.99 8.73
N LEU A 87 5.55 12.71 8.72
CA LEU A 87 6.25 13.05 7.47
C LEU A 87 7.35 12.04 7.10
N ALA A 88 7.78 11.16 8.01
CA ALA A 88 8.82 10.17 7.73
C ALA A 88 8.47 9.25 6.55
N PRO A 89 7.24 8.70 6.43
CA PRO A 89 6.89 7.89 5.27
C PRO A 89 6.95 8.69 3.96
N LEU A 90 6.53 9.96 3.98
CA LEU A 90 6.62 10.82 2.80
C LEU A 90 8.08 11.06 2.38
N GLY A 91 8.97 11.29 3.34
CA GLY A 91 10.41 11.40 3.08
C GLY A 91 11.00 10.14 2.43
N MET A 92 10.57 8.96 2.89
CA MET A 92 10.98 7.69 2.29
C MET A 92 10.47 7.51 0.86
N ILE A 93 9.26 7.95 0.54
CA ILE A 93 8.72 7.90 -0.83
C ILE A 93 9.61 8.70 -1.79
N PHE A 94 10.08 9.88 -1.40
CA PHE A 94 11.03 10.66 -2.22
C PHE A 94 12.38 9.95 -2.39
N GLY A 95 12.83 9.21 -1.37
CA GLY A 95 14.06 8.41 -1.43
C GLY A 95 13.93 7.09 -2.21
N PHE A 96 12.71 6.61 -2.46
CA PHE A 96 12.45 5.29 -3.04
C PHE A 96 13.08 5.11 -4.42
N GLY A 97 12.90 6.07 -5.32
CA GLY A 97 13.44 5.99 -6.68
C GLY A 97 14.96 5.87 -6.71
N ALA A 98 15.66 6.63 -5.86
CA ALA A 98 17.11 6.58 -5.73
C ALA A 98 17.59 5.26 -5.14
N ILE A 99 16.87 4.71 -4.15
CA ILE A 99 17.21 3.43 -3.52
C ILE A 99 16.99 2.28 -4.50
N MET A 100 15.89 2.27 -5.25
CA MET A 100 15.61 1.21 -6.21
C MET A 100 16.64 1.13 -7.35
N GLN A 101 17.22 2.28 -7.74
CA GLN A 101 18.28 2.33 -8.74
C GLN A 101 19.65 1.88 -8.21
N ARG A 102 19.97 2.19 -6.94
CA ARG A 102 21.34 2.03 -6.39
C ARG A 102 21.51 0.81 -5.50
N ALA A 103 20.44 0.32 -4.87
CA ALA A 103 20.51 -0.80 -3.93
C ALA A 103 20.44 -2.16 -4.65
N SER A 104 20.97 -3.20 -4.00
CA SER A 104 20.70 -4.59 -4.36
C SER A 104 19.22 -4.93 -4.11
N ALA A 105 18.75 -6.07 -4.64
CA ALA A 105 17.40 -6.57 -4.34
C ALA A 105 17.16 -6.72 -2.81
N SER A 106 18.14 -7.23 -2.07
CA SER A 106 18.06 -7.34 -0.61
C SER A 106 17.97 -5.98 0.09
N GLY A 107 18.70 -4.98 -0.38
CA GLY A 107 18.65 -3.61 0.13
C GLY A 107 17.28 -2.95 -0.12
N ALA A 108 16.72 -3.14 -1.31
CA ALA A 108 15.37 -2.66 -1.64
C ALA A 108 14.28 -3.34 -0.78
N GLN A 109 14.43 -4.64 -0.50
CA GLN A 109 13.51 -5.37 0.37
C GLN A 109 13.58 -4.90 1.82
N LEU A 110 14.78 -4.69 2.37
CA LEU A 110 14.95 -4.13 3.71
C LEU A 110 14.35 -2.73 3.80
N PHE A 111 14.59 -1.89 2.79
CA PHE A 111 13.98 -0.56 2.70
C PHE A 111 12.45 -0.65 2.72
N PHE A 112 11.86 -1.57 1.96
CA PHE A 112 10.40 -1.79 1.95
C PHE A 112 9.86 -2.17 3.34
N PHE A 113 10.52 -3.06 4.08
CA PHE A 113 10.06 -3.43 5.43
C PHE A 113 10.25 -2.31 6.47
N LEU A 114 11.32 -1.54 6.37
CA LEU A 114 11.50 -0.34 7.19
C LEU A 114 10.42 0.70 6.88
N PHE A 115 10.11 0.90 5.59
CA PHE A 115 9.03 1.75 5.14
C PHE A 115 7.69 1.28 5.71
N ALA A 116 7.39 -0.02 5.61
CA ALA A 116 6.16 -0.60 6.13
C ALA A 116 6.03 -0.46 7.66
N THR A 117 7.14 -0.57 8.38
CA THR A 117 7.20 -0.32 9.83
C THR A 117 6.86 1.13 10.13
N LEU A 118 7.50 2.08 9.45
CA LEU A 118 7.28 3.52 9.67
C LEU A 118 5.87 3.97 9.32
N ILE A 119 5.29 3.42 8.25
CA ILE A 119 3.86 3.61 7.96
C ILE A 119 3.00 3.08 9.12
N GLY A 120 3.32 1.90 9.67
CA GLY A 120 2.60 1.36 10.82
C GLY A 120 2.68 2.26 12.04
N VAL A 121 3.87 2.80 12.34
CA VAL A 121 4.04 3.80 13.41
C VAL A 121 3.18 5.04 13.14
N SER A 122 3.14 5.55 11.90
CA SER A 122 2.29 6.70 11.54
C SER A 122 0.80 6.40 11.66
N LEU A 123 0.37 5.20 11.22
CA LEU A 123 -1.02 4.75 11.26
C LEU A 123 -1.47 4.31 12.66
N SER A 124 -0.58 4.17 13.64
CA SER A 124 -0.98 3.90 15.03
C SER A 124 -2.01 4.89 15.57
N SER A 125 -1.98 6.13 15.08
CA SER A 125 -2.95 7.17 15.40
C SER A 125 -4.39 6.84 15.01
N ILE A 126 -4.65 5.92 14.09
CA ILE A 126 -6.03 5.55 13.72
C ILE A 126 -6.76 4.85 14.89
N PHE A 127 -6.04 4.13 15.76
CA PHE A 127 -6.61 3.49 16.96
C PHE A 127 -7.07 4.49 18.02
N VAL A 128 -6.68 5.76 17.87
CA VAL A 128 -7.18 6.85 18.72
C VAL A 128 -8.54 7.33 18.24
N PHE A 129 -8.75 7.42 16.93
CA PHE A 129 -9.94 8.07 16.35
C PHE A 129 -11.02 7.08 15.90
N TYR A 130 -10.67 5.82 15.70
CA TYR A 130 -11.57 4.78 15.21
C TYR A 130 -11.57 3.58 16.13
N THR A 131 -12.75 2.95 16.25
CA THR A 131 -12.88 1.71 17.00
C THR A 131 -12.06 0.58 16.37
N THR A 132 -11.53 -0.33 17.20
CA THR A 132 -10.83 -1.54 16.71
C THR A 132 -11.72 -2.35 15.76
N PHE A 133 -13.02 -2.40 16.02
CA PHE A 133 -13.99 -3.06 15.14
C PHE A 133 -14.02 -2.41 13.76
N SER A 134 -14.13 -1.07 13.67
CA SER A 134 -14.10 -0.35 12.39
C SER A 134 -12.80 -0.58 11.63
N ILE A 135 -11.66 -0.56 12.32
CA ILE A 135 -10.34 -0.81 11.72
C ILE A 135 -10.29 -2.21 11.10
N VAL A 136 -10.64 -3.25 11.87
CA VAL A 136 -10.61 -4.65 11.41
C VAL A 136 -11.62 -4.89 10.29
N GLN A 137 -12.85 -4.40 10.42
CA GLN A 137 -13.89 -4.54 9.40
C GLN A 137 -13.44 -3.89 8.09
N THR A 138 -12.94 -2.66 8.15
CA THR A 138 -12.46 -1.92 6.98
C THR A 138 -11.29 -2.63 6.33
N PHE A 139 -10.35 -3.17 7.12
CA PHE A 139 -9.22 -3.94 6.61
C PHE A 139 -9.69 -5.18 5.82
N LEU A 140 -10.66 -5.93 6.36
CA LEU A 140 -11.22 -7.11 5.68
C LEU A 140 -11.94 -6.74 4.38
N VAL A 141 -12.75 -5.67 4.39
CA VAL A 141 -13.41 -5.15 3.19
C VAL A 141 -12.38 -4.73 2.14
N THR A 142 -11.34 -4.02 2.56
CA THR A 142 -10.24 -3.59 1.69
C THR A 142 -9.52 -4.80 1.10
N ALA A 143 -9.24 -5.84 1.90
CA ALA A 143 -8.56 -7.05 1.44
C ALA A 143 -9.38 -7.82 0.39
N ILE A 144 -10.68 -7.95 0.60
CA ILE A 144 -11.58 -8.59 -0.38
C ILE A 144 -11.65 -7.77 -1.68
N ALA A 145 -11.83 -6.44 -1.57
CA ALA A 145 -11.87 -5.55 -2.72
C ALA A 145 -10.55 -5.58 -3.51
N PHE A 146 -9.43 -5.45 -2.81
CA PHE A 146 -8.09 -5.49 -3.37
C PHE A 146 -7.84 -6.81 -4.10
N ALA A 147 -8.12 -7.94 -3.45
CA ALA A 147 -7.93 -9.26 -4.05
C ALA A 147 -8.80 -9.45 -5.31
N GLY A 148 -10.07 -9.00 -5.27
CA GLY A 148 -10.97 -9.08 -6.42
C GLY A 148 -10.50 -8.23 -7.61
N LEU A 149 -10.12 -6.98 -7.35
CA LEU A 149 -9.64 -6.04 -8.38
C LEU A 149 -8.29 -6.46 -8.96
N SER A 150 -7.40 -6.92 -8.10
CA SER A 150 -6.10 -7.45 -8.47
C SER A 150 -6.24 -8.72 -9.32
N LEU A 151 -7.08 -9.68 -8.92
CA LEU A 151 -7.37 -10.87 -9.73
C LEU A 151 -7.95 -10.49 -11.10
N TRP A 152 -8.86 -9.53 -11.14
CA TRP A 152 -9.38 -9.01 -12.40
C TRP A 152 -8.30 -8.33 -13.25
N GLY A 153 -7.45 -7.48 -12.66
CA GLY A 153 -6.33 -6.82 -13.36
C GLY A 153 -5.31 -7.82 -13.91
N TYR A 154 -5.08 -8.93 -13.21
CA TYR A 154 -4.19 -10.00 -13.66
C TYR A 154 -4.78 -10.82 -14.83
N THR A 155 -6.08 -11.10 -14.78
CA THR A 155 -6.76 -11.99 -15.73
C THR A 155 -7.37 -11.28 -16.94
N THR A 156 -7.65 -9.98 -16.84
CA THR A 156 -8.28 -9.22 -17.90
C THR A 156 -7.39 -9.15 -19.14
N LYS A 157 -8.02 -9.30 -20.31
CA LYS A 157 -7.37 -9.20 -21.63
C LYS A 157 -7.43 -7.78 -22.21
N LYS A 158 -8.22 -6.91 -21.59
CA LYS A 158 -8.32 -5.51 -22.01
C LYS A 158 -7.06 -4.79 -21.57
N ASP A 159 -6.40 -4.11 -22.48
CA ASP A 159 -5.30 -3.22 -22.15
C ASP A 159 -5.85 -2.00 -21.40
N ILE A 160 -5.46 -1.88 -20.13
CA ILE A 160 -5.81 -0.75 -19.26
C ILE A 160 -4.60 0.16 -18.98
N SER A 161 -3.49 0.00 -19.71
CA SER A 161 -2.30 0.85 -19.58
C SER A 161 -2.62 2.36 -19.72
N GLY A 162 -3.60 2.71 -20.55
CA GLY A 162 -4.08 4.09 -20.71
C GLY A 162 -4.74 4.70 -19.46
N TRP A 163 -5.12 3.89 -18.46
CA TRP A 163 -5.74 4.39 -17.23
C TRP A 163 -4.74 5.11 -16.32
N GLY A 164 -3.46 4.74 -16.37
CA GLY A 164 -2.45 5.22 -15.43
C GLY A 164 -2.39 6.75 -15.35
N SER A 165 -2.34 7.44 -16.49
CA SER A 165 -2.28 8.92 -16.51
C SER A 165 -3.53 9.57 -15.91
N PHE A 166 -4.72 9.02 -16.18
CA PHE A 166 -5.98 9.54 -15.64
C PHE A 166 -6.09 9.30 -14.13
N LEU A 167 -5.73 8.11 -13.66
CA LEU A 167 -5.79 7.77 -12.23
C LEU A 167 -4.77 8.56 -11.42
N ILE A 168 -3.55 8.75 -11.93
CA ILE A 168 -2.52 9.59 -11.28
C ILE A 168 -3.00 11.04 -11.18
N MET A 169 -3.62 11.59 -12.23
CA MET A 169 -4.24 12.92 -12.16
C MET A 169 -5.40 12.95 -11.15
N GLY A 170 -6.14 11.86 -11.00
CA GLY A 170 -7.15 11.69 -9.96
C GLY A 170 -6.57 11.77 -8.54
N VAL A 171 -5.44 11.11 -8.28
CA VAL A 171 -4.73 11.19 -6.99
C VAL A 171 -4.31 12.62 -6.69
N ILE A 172 -3.76 13.33 -7.67
CA ILE A 172 -3.40 14.76 -7.53
C ILE A 172 -4.66 15.59 -7.21
N GLY A 173 -5.76 15.34 -7.92
CA GLY A 173 -7.04 16.02 -7.71
C GLY A 173 -7.57 15.85 -6.28
N ILE A 174 -7.52 14.61 -5.75
CA ILE A 174 -7.90 14.35 -4.36
C ILE A 174 -6.95 15.04 -3.38
N PHE A 175 -5.65 15.03 -3.65
CA PHE A 175 -4.68 15.72 -2.81
C PHE A 175 -4.95 17.22 -2.71
N VAL A 176 -5.23 17.86 -3.84
CA VAL A 176 -5.65 19.28 -3.87
C VAL A 176 -6.97 19.48 -3.12
N ALA A 177 -7.95 18.59 -3.31
CA ALA A 177 -9.23 18.65 -2.60
C ALA A 177 -9.05 18.54 -1.08
N MET A 178 -8.14 17.68 -0.60
CA MET A 178 -7.80 17.56 0.83
C MET A 178 -7.22 18.88 1.38
N ILE A 179 -6.31 19.52 0.64
CA ILE A 179 -5.74 20.82 1.04
C ILE A 179 -6.82 21.89 1.11
N VAL A 180 -7.67 21.99 0.07
CA VAL A 180 -8.78 22.96 0.05
C VAL A 180 -9.74 22.72 1.20
N ASN A 181 -10.07 21.44 1.47
CA ASN A 181 -11.00 21.11 2.55
C ASN A 181 -10.43 21.38 3.95
N MET A 182 -9.11 21.49 4.11
CA MET A 182 -8.50 21.93 5.37
C MET A 182 -8.94 23.35 5.77
N PHE A 183 -9.21 24.22 4.79
CA PHE A 183 -9.68 25.59 5.04
C PHE A 183 -11.20 25.69 5.09
N LEU A 184 -11.91 24.86 4.30
CA LEU A 184 -13.38 24.89 4.24
C LEU A 184 -14.04 24.10 5.37
N GLY A 185 -13.42 23.00 5.82
CA GLY A 185 -13.98 22.11 6.83
C GLY A 185 -15.30 21.46 6.42
N SER A 186 -15.53 21.21 5.12
CA SER A 186 -16.83 20.74 4.61
C SER A 186 -16.97 19.22 4.75
N PRO A 187 -17.97 18.71 5.49
CA PRO A 187 -18.23 17.27 5.58
C PRO A 187 -18.61 16.65 4.23
N ALA A 188 -19.29 17.42 3.37
CA ALA A 188 -19.68 16.94 2.03
C ALA A 188 -18.46 16.75 1.10
N ILE A 189 -17.48 17.64 1.18
CA ILE A 189 -16.22 17.49 0.42
C ILE A 189 -15.43 16.30 0.97
N MET A 190 -15.38 16.12 2.29
CA MET A 190 -14.72 14.98 2.92
C MET A 190 -15.33 13.64 2.48
N PHE A 191 -16.66 13.57 2.42
CA PHE A 191 -17.39 12.42 1.89
C PHE A 191 -17.06 12.16 0.41
N ALA A 192 -17.01 13.21 -0.42
CA ALA A 192 -16.63 13.07 -1.83
C ALA A 192 -15.18 12.58 -1.98
N ILE A 193 -14.25 13.11 -1.17
CA ILE A 193 -12.84 12.69 -1.14
C ILE A 193 -12.73 11.21 -0.81
N SER A 194 -13.45 10.72 0.21
CA SER A 194 -13.37 9.31 0.60
C SER A 194 -13.91 8.38 -0.49
N VAL A 195 -15.07 8.66 -1.06
CA VAL A 195 -15.66 7.85 -2.14
C VAL A 195 -14.78 7.85 -3.39
N LEU A 196 -14.34 9.03 -3.86
CA LEU A 196 -13.47 9.13 -5.03
C LEU A 196 -12.11 8.46 -4.80
N GLY A 197 -11.57 8.57 -3.58
CA GLY A 197 -10.32 7.93 -3.18
C GLY A 197 -10.41 6.41 -3.32
N VAL A 198 -11.47 5.80 -2.80
CA VAL A 198 -11.70 4.36 -2.95
C VAL A 198 -11.77 3.97 -4.43
N LEU A 199 -12.51 4.72 -5.27
CA LEU A 199 -12.64 4.39 -6.69
C LEU A 199 -11.32 4.54 -7.45
N ILE A 200 -10.53 5.57 -7.16
CA ILE A 200 -9.23 5.80 -7.80
C ILE A 200 -8.24 4.71 -7.42
N PHE A 201 -8.12 4.38 -6.13
CA PHE A 201 -7.19 3.34 -5.68
C PHE A 201 -7.66 1.93 -6.05
N ALA A 202 -8.97 1.71 -6.20
CA ALA A 202 -9.49 0.49 -6.80
C ALA A 202 -9.06 0.36 -8.27
N GLY A 203 -9.14 1.45 -9.04
CA GLY A 203 -8.66 1.51 -10.41
C GLY A 203 -7.15 1.31 -10.52
N LEU A 204 -6.37 1.95 -9.63
CA LEU A 204 -4.91 1.81 -9.57
C LEU A 204 -4.51 0.38 -9.22
N THR A 205 -5.19 -0.28 -8.27
CA THR A 205 -4.93 -1.69 -7.93
C THR A 205 -5.00 -2.59 -9.15
N ALA A 206 -6.04 -2.44 -9.97
CA ALA A 206 -6.19 -3.22 -11.20
C ALA A 206 -5.13 -2.87 -12.24
N TYR A 207 -4.87 -1.57 -12.44
CA TYR A 207 -3.85 -1.05 -13.35
C TYR A 207 -2.45 -1.54 -12.98
N ASP A 208 -2.03 -1.37 -11.72
CA ASP A 208 -0.70 -1.75 -11.24
C ASP A 208 -0.50 -3.26 -11.27
N THR A 209 -1.55 -4.04 -10.95
CA THR A 209 -1.49 -5.50 -11.12
C THR A 209 -1.23 -5.89 -12.58
N GLN A 210 -1.93 -5.26 -13.54
CA GLN A 210 -1.69 -5.52 -14.95
C GLN A 210 -0.31 -5.02 -15.39
N ASN A 211 0.12 -3.87 -14.89
CA ASN A 211 1.42 -3.28 -15.22
C ASN A 211 2.59 -4.15 -14.76
N ILE A 212 2.52 -4.73 -13.57
CA ILE A 212 3.54 -5.68 -13.06
C ILE A 212 3.65 -6.89 -13.99
N LYS A 213 2.52 -7.48 -14.36
CA LYS A 213 2.47 -8.60 -15.32
C LYS A 213 3.07 -8.22 -16.67
N ASN A 214 2.65 -7.10 -17.25
CA ASN A 214 3.12 -6.65 -18.56
C ASN A 214 4.61 -6.32 -18.56
N THR A 215 5.09 -5.69 -17.50
CA THR A 215 6.50 -5.33 -17.31
C THR A 215 7.37 -6.57 -17.19
N TYR A 216 6.91 -7.59 -16.45
CA TYR A 216 7.57 -8.90 -16.39
C TYR A 216 7.65 -9.54 -17.78
N LEU A 217 6.55 -9.63 -18.52
CA LEU A 217 6.51 -10.25 -19.84
C LEU A 217 7.44 -9.54 -20.84
N ALA A 218 7.55 -8.21 -20.77
CA ALA A 218 8.46 -7.44 -21.61
C ALA A 218 9.94 -7.72 -21.32
N HIS A 219 10.30 -8.10 -20.09
CA HIS A 219 11.69 -8.26 -19.66
C HIS A 219 12.12 -9.71 -19.42
N ALA A 220 11.18 -10.65 -19.35
CA ALA A 220 11.45 -12.08 -19.14
C ALA A 220 12.41 -12.67 -20.20
N HIS A 221 12.46 -12.08 -21.39
CA HIS A 221 13.37 -12.48 -22.47
C HIS A 221 14.83 -12.04 -22.27
N HIS A 222 15.10 -11.07 -21.37
CA HIS A 222 16.43 -10.48 -21.19
C HIS A 222 17.28 -11.17 -20.11
N GLY A 223 16.73 -12.11 -19.34
CA GLY A 223 17.50 -12.99 -18.45
C GLY A 223 18.17 -12.30 -17.24
N ASP A 224 17.77 -11.08 -16.90
CA ASP A 224 18.35 -10.33 -15.77
C ASP A 224 17.61 -10.67 -14.46
N GLN A 225 18.12 -11.67 -13.75
CA GLN A 225 17.55 -12.14 -12.48
C GLN A 225 17.55 -11.05 -11.39
N GLU A 226 18.55 -10.16 -11.38
CA GLU A 226 18.61 -9.08 -10.40
C GLU A 226 17.52 -8.04 -10.66
N TRP A 227 17.28 -7.70 -11.93
CA TRP A 227 16.17 -6.85 -12.33
C TRP A 227 14.80 -7.49 -11.98
N LEU A 228 14.63 -8.78 -12.22
CA LEU A 228 13.40 -9.51 -11.88
C LEU A 228 13.10 -9.48 -10.37
N ASP A 229 14.15 -9.57 -9.55
CA ASP A 229 14.00 -9.50 -8.10
C ASP A 229 13.67 -8.09 -7.61
N LYS A 230 14.30 -7.06 -8.17
CA LYS A 230 14.01 -5.65 -7.84
C LYS A 230 12.62 -5.22 -8.31
N SER A 231 12.22 -5.62 -9.51
CA SER A 231 10.89 -5.32 -10.06
C SER A 231 9.78 -5.95 -9.24
N ALA A 232 10.01 -7.14 -8.65
CA ALA A 232 9.05 -7.75 -7.74
C ALA A 232 8.85 -6.90 -6.46
N ILE A 233 9.92 -6.35 -5.91
CA ILE A 233 9.87 -5.49 -4.72
C ILE A 233 9.20 -4.14 -5.06
N HIS A 234 9.51 -3.58 -6.23
CA HIS A 234 8.85 -2.37 -6.71
C HIS A 234 7.34 -2.59 -6.91
N GLY A 235 6.96 -3.70 -7.54
CA GLY A 235 5.55 -4.09 -7.68
C GLY A 235 4.86 -4.26 -6.33
N ALA A 236 5.55 -4.90 -5.36
CA ALA A 236 5.03 -5.07 -4.01
C ALA A 236 4.80 -3.74 -3.28
N LEU A 237 5.70 -2.76 -3.44
CA LEU A 237 5.52 -1.43 -2.87
C LEU A 237 4.30 -0.72 -3.48
N ASN A 238 4.17 -0.71 -4.81
CA ASN A 238 3.05 -0.06 -5.48
C ASN A 238 1.70 -0.62 -5.00
N LEU A 239 1.56 -1.94 -5.03
CA LEU A 239 0.37 -2.62 -4.55
C LEU A 239 0.12 -2.40 -3.05
N TYR A 240 1.18 -2.32 -2.24
CA TYR A 240 1.10 -1.97 -0.82
C TYR A 240 0.55 -0.55 -0.61
N LEU A 241 1.03 0.43 -1.37
CA LEU A 241 0.54 1.81 -1.31
C LEU A 241 -0.91 1.90 -1.76
N ASP A 242 -1.29 1.20 -2.83
CA ASP A 242 -2.67 1.16 -3.31
C ASP A 242 -3.62 0.60 -2.25
N PHE A 243 -3.24 -0.54 -1.65
CA PHE A 243 -4.01 -1.14 -0.57
C PHE A 243 -4.19 -0.16 0.59
N LEU A 244 -3.09 0.45 1.06
CA LEU A 244 -3.13 1.33 2.23
C LEU A 244 -3.94 2.59 2.00
N ASN A 245 -3.84 3.17 0.80
CA ASN A 245 -4.63 4.34 0.48
C ASN A 245 -6.11 3.97 0.36
N MET A 246 -6.44 2.85 -0.30
CA MET A 246 -7.82 2.34 -0.34
C MET A 246 -8.37 2.07 1.08
N PHE A 247 -7.56 1.45 1.95
CA PHE A 247 -7.91 1.23 3.36
C PHE A 247 -8.21 2.53 4.08
N GLN A 248 -7.36 3.55 3.96
CA GLN A 248 -7.55 4.84 4.63
C GLN A 248 -8.82 5.55 4.14
N PHE A 249 -9.09 5.54 2.84
CA PHE A 249 -10.32 6.14 2.30
C PHE A 249 -11.57 5.36 2.68
N LEU A 250 -11.51 4.02 2.69
CA LEU A 250 -12.62 3.20 3.21
C LEU A 250 -12.84 3.43 4.70
N LEU A 251 -11.78 3.58 5.50
CA LEU A 251 -11.90 3.85 6.94
C LEU A 251 -12.53 5.22 7.18
N MET A 252 -12.16 6.21 6.37
CA MET A 252 -12.77 7.53 6.41
C MET A 252 -14.25 7.52 5.97
N PHE A 253 -14.62 6.64 5.03
CA PHE A 253 -15.98 6.51 4.52
C PHE A 253 -16.90 5.72 5.47
N MET A 254 -16.42 4.62 6.03
CA MET A 254 -17.22 3.65 6.79
C MET A 254 -16.94 3.64 8.30
N GLY A 255 -15.80 4.20 8.72
CA GLY A 255 -15.34 4.09 10.10
C GLY A 255 -16.21 4.89 11.05
N SER A 256 -16.65 4.23 12.13
CA SER A 256 -17.26 4.91 13.27
C SER A 256 -16.17 5.63 14.07
N GLN A 257 -16.32 6.94 14.27
CA GLN A 257 -15.48 7.71 15.18
C GLN A 257 -15.99 7.53 16.62
N GLU A 258 -15.07 7.41 17.59
CA GLU A 258 -15.39 7.45 19.03
C GLU A 258 -15.58 8.89 19.53
#